data_AF-A0A1G4ZDW7-F1
#
_entry.id   AF-A0A1G4ZDW7-F1
#
_cell.length_a   1.000
_cell.length_b   1.000
_cell.length_c   1.000
_cell.angle_alpha   90.00
_cell.angle_beta   90.00
_cell.angle_gamma   90.00
#
_symmetry.space_group_name_H-M   'P 1'
#
loop_
_entity.id
_entity.type
_entity.pdbx_description
1 polymer ?
#
loop_
_entity_poly.entity_id
_entity_poly.type
_entity_poly.pdbx_seq_one_letter_code
_entity_poly.pdbx_strand_id
1 'polypeptide(L)'
;MVVKPWLKLVTLACGALLAASAYADFPSVPKETYKALNLQQSASPKELHQALVKRYKDPAQGAGRGTLAKYWEPIPMSMYFDPASFYKPPTSMKEVAARDECVKCHTDESPVWVNAWKKSTHANLDKIRNLKPDDPIFYKKAKLEDVEKNLRSMNRLGANEKLKEVGCIDCHVDINAKGKADHMKDLRMPTADVCGTCHLQEFAERESERDTLIWPNKQWPQGRPSHALDWKANVEVAVFAAMPQREIAEGCSMCHTNQNKCDMCHTRHEFSAAESRQPEACATCHSGVDHNNWEAYSMSKHGKIVSLMGDKWNWEVPLKDAYAKGGQTAPTCAGCHFEYEGKYAHNVVRKIRWANYPAVPGIAENITSEWSEERLDSWVKTCTQCHSERFARSYLEFMDKGTLHGLAKFKEAHGVAEKLYKDGLLTGQKTNRPAPMAPDKEMFAGFTQLYWSKDNNPAAIELKVLEMGENNLPKLHVGLAHVNPGGWTYTEGWGPMNRDYVEVMDENTKIREMAALQARVAKMESSRRSSLLDIQSTDDKLSLGGLGGGMLLAGTLALAGWRRREKSER
;
A
#
# COMPACT_ATOMS: atom_id res chain seq x y z
N MET A 1 66.25 -6.55 -51.67
CA MET A 1 65.91 -5.55 -50.63
C MET A 1 65.21 -6.27 -49.49
N VAL A 2 65.82 -6.23 -48.31
CA VAL A 2 65.39 -6.90 -47.08
C VAL A 2 64.26 -6.07 -46.46
N VAL A 3 63.05 -6.62 -46.39
CA VAL A 3 61.94 -5.97 -45.68
C VAL A 3 61.92 -6.46 -44.23
N LYS A 4 62.20 -5.54 -43.31
CA LYS A 4 62.41 -5.74 -41.87
C LYS A 4 61.14 -6.23 -41.12
N PRO A 5 61.28 -6.96 -40.00
CA PRO A 5 60.17 -7.57 -39.25
C PRO A 5 59.40 -6.60 -38.32
N TRP A 6 59.57 -5.29 -38.46
CA TRP A 6 59.03 -4.30 -37.53
C TRP A 6 57.54 -3.94 -37.74
N LEU A 7 56.91 -4.37 -38.84
CA LEU A 7 55.48 -4.10 -39.08
C LEU A 7 54.52 -5.08 -38.37
N LYS A 8 55.02 -6.16 -37.74
CA LYS A 8 54.17 -7.08 -36.96
C LYS A 8 54.07 -6.73 -35.47
N LEU A 9 54.87 -5.78 -34.99
CA LEU A 9 54.85 -5.36 -33.57
C LEU A 9 53.91 -4.18 -33.29
N VAL A 10 53.52 -3.41 -34.30
CA VAL A 10 52.60 -2.26 -34.13
C VAL A 10 51.12 -2.70 -34.18
N THR A 11 50.80 -3.80 -34.85
CA THR A 11 49.45 -4.38 -34.85
C THR A 11 49.15 -5.27 -33.62
N LEU A 12 50.16 -5.62 -32.83
CA LEU A 12 50.01 -6.36 -31.57
C LEU A 12 49.98 -5.44 -30.33
N ALA A 13 50.48 -4.22 -30.43
CA ALA A 13 50.46 -3.24 -29.33
C ALA A 13 49.14 -2.45 -29.23
N CYS A 14 48.37 -2.32 -30.30
CA CYS A 14 46.99 -1.77 -30.24
C CYS A 14 45.93 -2.83 -29.89
N GLY A 15 46.26 -4.12 -29.96
CA GLY A 15 45.36 -5.22 -29.61
C GLY A 15 45.29 -5.57 -28.12
N ALA A 16 46.19 -5.01 -27.29
CA ALA A 16 46.31 -5.33 -25.87
C ALA A 16 45.89 -4.19 -24.92
N LEU A 17 45.34 -3.08 -25.45
CA LEU A 17 44.84 -1.93 -24.67
C LEU A 17 43.32 -1.76 -24.70
N LEU A 18 42.59 -2.73 -25.24
CA LEU A 18 41.14 -2.86 -25.09
C LEU A 18 40.81 -4.08 -24.23
N ALA A 19 41.37 -4.15 -23.03
CA ALA A 19 40.61 -4.69 -21.92
C ALA A 19 39.47 -3.70 -21.70
N ALA A 20 38.40 -3.85 -22.49
CA ALA A 20 37.17 -3.09 -22.32
C ALA A 20 36.72 -3.36 -20.88
N SER A 21 36.97 -2.40 -19.99
CA SER A 21 36.17 -2.22 -18.79
C SER A 21 34.74 -2.17 -19.31
N ALA A 22 34.03 -3.28 -19.16
CA ALA A 22 32.67 -3.45 -19.63
C ALA A 22 31.80 -2.51 -18.79
N TYR A 23 31.69 -1.26 -19.25
CA TYR A 23 30.76 -0.31 -18.69
C TYR A 23 29.36 -0.95 -18.70
N ALA A 24 28.67 -0.89 -17.57
CA ALA A 24 27.26 -1.21 -17.54
C ALA A 24 26.50 0.06 -17.93
N ASP A 25 25.63 -0.04 -18.92
CA ASP A 25 24.60 0.96 -19.13
C ASP A 25 23.29 0.32 -18.67
N PHE A 26 22.73 0.81 -17.56
CA PHE A 26 21.36 0.50 -17.15
C PHE A 26 20.51 1.74 -17.42
N PRO A 27 20.16 2.01 -18.69
CA PRO A 27 19.62 3.31 -19.11
C PRO A 27 18.22 3.60 -18.55
N SER A 28 17.56 2.60 -17.97
CA SER A 28 16.29 2.74 -17.26
C SER A 28 16.44 3.13 -15.78
N VAL A 29 17.63 3.00 -15.21
CA VAL A 29 17.93 3.39 -13.82
C VAL A 29 18.19 4.89 -13.76
N PRO A 30 17.43 5.66 -12.97
CA PRO A 30 17.59 7.11 -12.83
C PRO A 30 18.98 7.53 -12.32
N LYS A 31 19.46 8.68 -12.80
CA LYS A 31 20.75 9.26 -12.37
C LYS A 31 20.80 9.55 -10.87
N GLU A 32 19.65 9.92 -10.31
CA GLU A 32 19.50 10.23 -8.88
C GLU A 32 19.90 9.03 -8.00
N THR A 33 19.62 7.80 -8.45
CA THR A 33 20.00 6.58 -7.73
C THR A 33 21.50 6.38 -7.71
N TYR A 34 22.19 6.57 -8.84
CA TYR A 34 23.66 6.51 -8.87
C TYR A 34 24.28 7.56 -7.95
N LYS A 35 23.73 8.78 -7.97
CA LYS A 35 24.15 9.87 -7.06
C LYS A 35 23.95 9.47 -5.59
N ALA A 36 22.79 8.91 -5.23
CA ALA A 36 22.49 8.47 -3.86
C ALA A 36 23.41 7.32 -3.39
N LEU A 37 23.88 6.48 -4.32
CA LEU A 37 24.80 5.38 -4.05
C LEU A 37 26.29 5.80 -4.10
N ASN A 38 26.58 7.07 -4.40
CA ASN A 38 27.93 7.58 -4.66
C ASN A 38 28.66 6.80 -5.77
N LEU A 39 27.95 6.47 -6.84
CA LEU A 39 28.48 5.77 -8.01
C LEU A 39 28.39 6.65 -9.26
N GLN A 40 29.29 6.41 -10.21
CA GLN A 40 29.13 6.90 -11.58
C GLN A 40 28.21 5.95 -12.36
N GLN A 41 27.51 6.45 -13.38
CA GLN A 41 26.67 5.59 -14.24
C GLN A 41 27.49 4.49 -14.96
N SER A 42 28.79 4.74 -15.13
CA SER A 42 29.76 3.79 -15.70
C SER A 42 30.19 2.68 -14.74
N ALA A 43 29.65 2.61 -13.51
CA ALA A 43 29.98 1.57 -12.54
C ALA A 43 29.69 0.17 -13.10
N SER A 44 30.53 -0.80 -12.72
CA SER A 44 30.33 -2.19 -13.10
C SER A 44 29.06 -2.78 -12.48
N PRO A 45 28.48 -3.85 -13.06
CA PRO A 45 27.33 -4.53 -12.47
C PRO A 45 27.58 -4.95 -11.01
N LYS A 46 28.78 -5.42 -10.69
CA LYS A 46 29.17 -5.78 -9.32
C LYS A 46 29.13 -4.59 -8.36
N GLU A 47 29.70 -3.45 -8.73
CA GLU A 47 29.70 -2.25 -7.88
C GLU A 47 28.28 -1.74 -7.62
N LEU A 48 27.45 -1.68 -8.67
CA LEU A 48 26.05 -1.28 -8.53
C LEU A 48 25.27 -2.25 -7.63
N HIS A 49 25.38 -3.56 -7.86
CA HIS A 49 24.73 -4.57 -7.03
C HIS A 49 25.16 -4.48 -5.56
N GLN A 50 26.47 -4.36 -5.30
CA GLN A 50 26.99 -4.26 -3.94
C GLN A 50 26.48 -3.00 -3.23
N ALA A 51 26.44 -1.85 -3.90
CA ALA A 51 25.92 -0.62 -3.33
C ALA A 51 24.41 -0.70 -3.06
N LEU A 52 23.63 -1.25 -4.00
CA LEU A 52 22.19 -1.47 -3.83
C LEU A 52 21.90 -2.42 -2.67
N VAL A 53 22.55 -3.59 -2.62
CA VAL A 53 22.33 -4.58 -1.55
C VAL A 53 22.77 -4.03 -0.19
N LYS A 54 23.86 -3.27 -0.14
CA LYS A 54 24.29 -2.59 1.10
C LYS A 54 23.19 -1.66 1.63
N ARG A 55 22.60 -0.83 0.76
CA ARG A 55 21.48 0.05 1.13
C ARG A 55 20.23 -0.73 1.49
N TYR A 56 19.89 -1.75 0.71
CA TYR A 56 18.70 -2.58 0.89
C TYR A 56 18.69 -3.34 2.22
N LYS A 57 19.86 -3.80 2.70
CA LYS A 57 20.01 -4.53 3.97
C LYS A 57 20.31 -3.65 5.18
N ASP A 58 20.42 -2.34 5.01
CA ASP A 58 20.71 -1.41 6.09
C ASP A 58 19.44 -1.11 6.91
N PRO A 59 19.40 -1.42 8.23
CA PRO A 59 18.26 -1.08 9.08
C PRO A 59 17.92 0.42 9.08
N ALA A 60 18.91 1.31 8.97
CA ALA A 60 18.67 2.75 8.87
C ALA A 60 17.89 3.13 7.60
N GLN A 61 17.99 2.29 6.56
CA GLN A 61 17.29 2.45 5.29
C GLN A 61 15.96 1.68 5.22
N GLY A 62 15.57 1.00 6.30
CA GLY A 62 14.29 0.30 6.42
C GLY A 62 14.34 -1.21 6.32
N ALA A 63 15.52 -1.82 6.40
CA ALA A 63 15.63 -3.27 6.52
C ALA A 63 15.21 -3.75 7.93
N GLY A 64 14.67 -4.96 8.00
CA GLY A 64 14.42 -5.65 9.25
C GLY A 64 13.10 -5.29 9.94
N ARG A 65 13.10 -5.43 11.27
CA ARG A 65 11.90 -5.36 12.14
C ARG A 65 11.36 -3.93 12.40
N GLY A 66 12.02 -2.91 11.88
CA GLY A 66 11.66 -1.50 12.11
C GLY A 66 11.97 -0.99 13.52
N THR A 67 11.69 0.29 13.76
CA THR A 67 11.98 0.96 15.04
C THR A 67 11.05 0.51 16.17
N LEU A 68 9.89 -0.05 15.83
CA LEU A 68 8.88 -0.52 16.77
C LEU A 68 9.02 -2.02 17.12
N ALA A 69 10.11 -2.66 16.71
CA ALA A 69 10.37 -4.10 16.89
C ALA A 69 10.23 -4.61 18.32
N LYS A 70 10.43 -3.76 19.33
CA LYS A 70 10.31 -4.15 20.76
C LYS A 70 8.87 -4.41 21.23
N TYR A 71 7.88 -4.04 20.43
CA TYR A 71 6.45 -4.18 20.79
C TYR A 71 5.79 -5.42 20.17
N TRP A 72 6.47 -6.12 19.27
CA TRP A 72 5.90 -7.27 18.59
C TRP A 72 6.97 -8.34 18.33
N GLU A 73 6.53 -9.60 18.32
CA GLU A 73 7.36 -10.75 17.95
C GLU A 73 6.83 -11.42 16.68
N PRO A 74 7.69 -12.06 15.87
CA PRO A 74 7.25 -12.77 14.69
C PRO A 74 6.40 -13.99 15.06
N ILE A 75 5.45 -14.32 14.18
CA ILE A 75 4.72 -15.59 14.19
C ILE A 75 5.34 -16.53 13.14
N PRO A 76 4.96 -17.82 13.08
CA PRO A 76 5.57 -18.76 12.12
C PRO A 76 5.56 -18.28 10.67
N MET A 77 4.49 -17.59 10.22
CA MET A 77 4.42 -17.08 8.85
C MET A 77 5.33 -15.88 8.57
N SER A 78 5.76 -15.12 9.59
CA SER A 78 6.62 -13.95 9.42
C SER A 78 7.96 -14.30 8.73
N MET A 79 8.43 -15.55 8.87
CA MET A 79 9.63 -16.04 8.20
C MET A 79 9.57 -16.11 6.68
N TYR A 80 8.37 -16.08 6.12
CA TYR A 80 8.13 -16.03 4.68
C TYR A 80 7.80 -14.61 4.18
N PHE A 81 7.42 -13.70 5.09
CA PHE A 81 7.14 -12.31 4.77
C PHE A 81 8.39 -11.43 4.86
N ASP A 82 9.22 -11.62 5.89
CA ASP A 82 10.56 -11.04 5.99
C ASP A 82 11.60 -12.13 6.26
N PRO A 83 12.02 -12.85 5.20
CA PRO A 83 12.99 -13.91 5.37
C PRO A 83 14.35 -13.45 5.87
N ALA A 84 14.77 -12.22 5.52
CA ALA A 84 16.07 -11.69 5.91
C ALA A 84 16.20 -11.55 7.43
N SER A 85 15.09 -11.30 8.14
CA SER A 85 15.07 -11.20 9.60
C SER A 85 14.83 -12.53 10.31
N PHE A 86 14.01 -13.40 9.73
CA PHE A 86 13.35 -14.46 10.51
C PHE A 86 13.54 -15.88 9.97
N TYR A 87 13.90 -16.06 8.70
CA TYR A 87 13.96 -17.39 8.11
C TYR A 87 15.10 -18.22 8.69
N LYS A 88 14.75 -19.46 9.04
CA LYS A 88 15.70 -20.52 9.38
C LYS A 88 15.30 -21.79 8.61
N PRO A 89 16.27 -22.55 8.10
CA PRO A 89 15.97 -23.84 7.47
C PRO A 89 15.19 -24.78 8.42
N PRO A 90 14.37 -25.68 7.86
CA PRO A 90 13.69 -26.71 8.65
C PRO A 90 14.70 -27.70 9.24
N THR A 91 14.39 -28.24 10.43
CA THR A 91 15.27 -29.15 11.17
C THR A 91 14.93 -30.64 10.99
N SER A 92 13.85 -30.95 10.26
CA SER A 92 13.34 -32.31 10.10
C SER A 92 14.09 -33.15 9.05
N MET A 93 14.66 -32.51 8.02
CA MET A 93 15.25 -33.20 6.87
C MET A 93 16.77 -33.19 6.92
N LYS A 94 17.37 -34.30 7.39
CA LYS A 94 18.83 -34.48 7.50
C LYS A 94 19.47 -34.93 6.18
N GLU A 95 19.15 -34.25 5.09
CA GLU A 95 19.67 -34.58 3.76
C GLU A 95 20.71 -33.57 3.28
N VAL A 96 21.70 -34.08 2.55
CA VAL A 96 22.69 -33.29 1.82
C VAL A 96 22.47 -33.55 0.34
N ALA A 97 21.84 -32.60 -0.35
CA ALA A 97 21.30 -32.77 -1.69
C ALA A 97 22.09 -31.99 -2.73
N ALA A 98 22.34 -32.62 -3.88
CA ALA A 98 22.77 -32.00 -5.11
C ALA A 98 21.59 -31.39 -5.88
N ARG A 99 21.91 -30.64 -6.93
CA ARG A 99 20.95 -29.93 -7.80
C ARG A 99 19.84 -30.83 -8.36
N ASP A 100 20.18 -32.01 -8.86
CA ASP A 100 19.24 -32.98 -9.42
C ASP A 100 18.43 -33.69 -8.32
N GLU A 101 19.05 -33.93 -7.15
CA GLU A 101 18.40 -34.50 -5.96
C GLU A 101 17.27 -33.58 -5.45
N CYS A 102 17.43 -32.25 -5.55
CA CYS A 102 16.36 -31.29 -5.23
C CYS A 102 15.09 -31.56 -6.06
N VAL A 103 15.23 -31.65 -7.38
CA VAL A 103 14.09 -31.85 -8.30
C VAL A 103 13.47 -33.23 -8.10
N LYS A 104 14.30 -34.25 -7.89
CA LYS A 104 13.86 -35.63 -7.72
C LYS A 104 12.96 -35.79 -6.50
N CYS A 105 13.42 -35.34 -5.32
CA CYS A 105 12.66 -35.44 -4.08
C CYS A 105 11.39 -34.56 -4.11
N HIS A 106 11.51 -33.31 -4.55
CA HIS A 106 10.38 -32.39 -4.59
C HIS A 106 9.35 -32.70 -5.70
N THR A 107 9.65 -33.63 -6.62
CA THR A 107 8.62 -34.16 -7.52
C THR A 107 7.53 -34.90 -6.74
N ASP A 108 7.89 -35.51 -5.62
CA ASP A 108 6.95 -36.22 -4.75
C ASP A 108 6.48 -35.33 -3.58
N GLU A 109 7.39 -34.60 -2.93
CA GLU A 109 7.06 -33.77 -1.76
C GLU A 109 6.29 -32.48 -2.10
N SER A 110 6.58 -31.86 -3.25
CA SER A 110 5.93 -30.63 -3.70
C SER A 110 5.74 -30.61 -5.22
N PRO A 111 4.93 -31.54 -5.78
CA PRO A 111 4.84 -31.81 -7.21
C PRO A 111 4.50 -30.57 -8.03
N VAL A 112 3.63 -29.70 -7.50
CA VAL A 112 3.18 -28.49 -8.20
C VAL A 112 4.32 -27.48 -8.35
N TRP A 113 5.20 -27.33 -7.37
CA TRP A 113 6.36 -26.43 -7.48
C TRP A 113 7.36 -26.89 -8.52
N VAL A 114 7.63 -28.20 -8.57
CA VAL A 114 8.48 -28.76 -9.62
C VAL A 114 7.83 -28.62 -11.00
N ASN A 115 6.52 -28.86 -11.11
CA ASN A 115 5.80 -28.73 -12.38
C ASN A 115 5.74 -27.29 -12.89
N ALA A 116 5.47 -26.33 -12.00
CA ALA A 116 5.51 -24.91 -12.31
C ALA A 116 6.92 -24.46 -12.75
N TRP A 117 7.95 -24.84 -11.99
CA TRP A 117 9.34 -24.55 -12.34
C TRP A 117 9.72 -25.14 -13.71
N LYS A 118 9.38 -26.42 -13.98
CA LYS A 118 9.65 -27.06 -15.28
C LYS A 118 9.03 -26.33 -16.47
N LYS A 119 7.89 -25.66 -16.30
CA LYS A 119 7.24 -24.83 -17.34
C LYS A 119 7.85 -23.44 -17.47
N SER A 120 8.49 -22.94 -16.41
CA SER A 120 9.04 -21.59 -16.34
C SER A 120 10.17 -21.35 -17.35
N THR A 121 10.48 -20.08 -17.60
CA THR A 121 11.70 -19.72 -18.35
C THR A 121 12.97 -20.13 -17.61
N HIS A 122 12.95 -20.13 -16.26
CA HIS A 122 14.10 -20.48 -15.42
C HIS A 122 14.62 -21.90 -15.64
N ALA A 123 13.73 -22.87 -15.90
CA ALA A 123 14.14 -24.24 -16.24
C ALA A 123 14.55 -24.43 -17.72
N ASN A 124 14.29 -23.45 -18.59
CA ASN A 124 14.33 -23.63 -20.05
C ASN A 124 15.18 -22.55 -20.76
N LEU A 125 16.37 -22.24 -20.24
CA LEU A 125 17.22 -21.16 -20.79
C LEU A 125 17.68 -21.41 -22.24
N ASP A 126 17.83 -22.67 -22.66
CA ASP A 126 18.20 -22.97 -24.05
C ASP A 126 17.08 -22.63 -25.04
N LYS A 127 15.81 -22.68 -24.62
CA LYS A 127 14.69 -22.18 -25.43
C LYS A 127 14.86 -20.69 -25.73
N ILE A 128 15.33 -19.91 -24.74
CA ILE A 128 15.58 -18.47 -24.89
C ILE A 128 16.77 -18.20 -25.83
N ARG A 129 17.84 -19.01 -25.74
CA ARG A 129 19.00 -18.88 -26.63
C ARG A 129 18.65 -19.15 -28.10
N ASN A 130 17.71 -20.06 -28.33
CA ASN A 130 17.28 -20.50 -29.65
C ASN A 130 16.12 -19.65 -30.23
N LEU A 131 15.68 -18.58 -29.55
CA LEU A 131 14.69 -17.65 -30.08
C LEU A 131 15.19 -16.98 -31.36
N LYS A 132 14.30 -16.84 -32.33
CA LYS A 132 14.56 -16.16 -33.59
C LYS A 132 14.11 -14.69 -33.53
N PRO A 133 14.70 -13.78 -34.34
CA PRO A 133 14.37 -12.35 -34.29
C PRO A 133 12.90 -11.99 -34.54
N ASP A 134 12.15 -12.84 -35.23
CA ASP A 134 10.72 -12.70 -35.49
C ASP A 134 9.82 -13.14 -34.32
N ASP A 135 10.40 -13.79 -33.30
CA ASP A 135 9.65 -14.24 -32.13
C ASP A 135 9.24 -13.03 -31.25
N PRO A 136 7.96 -12.90 -30.85
CA PRO A 136 7.48 -11.83 -29.97
C PRO A 136 8.23 -11.72 -28.64
N ILE A 137 8.87 -12.80 -28.16
CA ILE A 137 9.67 -12.82 -26.94
C ILE A 137 11.18 -12.77 -27.19
N PHE A 138 11.65 -12.46 -28.41
CA PHE A 138 13.09 -12.40 -28.73
C PHE A 138 13.88 -11.48 -27.79
N TYR A 139 13.26 -10.43 -27.23
CA TYR A 139 13.88 -9.55 -26.23
C TYR A 139 14.40 -10.30 -24.99
N LYS A 140 13.84 -11.47 -24.66
CA LYS A 140 14.30 -12.31 -23.54
C LYS A 140 15.72 -12.84 -23.76
N LYS A 141 16.16 -12.98 -25.02
CA LYS A 141 17.54 -13.39 -25.36
C LYS A 141 18.57 -12.35 -24.90
N ALA A 142 18.31 -11.07 -25.17
CA ALA A 142 19.17 -9.99 -24.69
C ALA A 142 19.19 -9.94 -23.15
N LYS A 143 18.04 -10.11 -22.49
CA LYS A 143 17.97 -10.18 -21.02
C LYS A 143 18.78 -11.35 -20.44
N LEU A 144 18.79 -12.51 -21.09
CA LEU A 144 19.63 -13.64 -20.66
C LEU A 144 21.12 -13.30 -20.78
N GLU A 145 21.53 -12.64 -21.85
CA GLU A 145 22.92 -12.19 -22.04
C GLU A 145 23.34 -11.15 -20.98
N ASP A 146 22.44 -10.22 -20.63
CA ASP A 146 22.65 -9.26 -19.55
C ASP A 146 22.78 -9.94 -18.19
N VAL A 147 21.92 -10.93 -17.89
CA VAL A 147 22.03 -11.75 -16.67
C VAL A 147 23.39 -12.45 -16.61
N GLU A 148 23.83 -13.10 -17.69
CA GLU A 148 25.14 -13.74 -17.71
C GLU A 148 26.30 -12.73 -17.55
N LYS A 149 26.19 -11.53 -18.13
CA LYS A 149 27.15 -10.43 -17.93
C LYS A 149 27.21 -10.00 -16.46
N ASN A 150 26.06 -9.84 -15.82
CA ASN A 150 25.98 -9.51 -14.39
C ASN A 150 26.67 -10.57 -13.52
N LEU A 151 26.35 -11.85 -13.76
CA LEU A 151 26.94 -12.95 -13.00
C LEU A 151 28.45 -13.08 -13.21
N ARG A 152 28.96 -12.85 -14.43
CA ARG A 152 30.41 -12.80 -14.69
C ARG A 152 31.07 -11.66 -13.93
N SER A 153 30.48 -10.47 -13.94
CA SER A 153 30.99 -9.32 -13.17
C SER A 153 31.04 -9.62 -11.67
N MET A 154 30.09 -10.38 -11.15
CA MET A 154 30.01 -10.78 -9.74
C MET A 154 30.80 -12.05 -9.39
N ASN A 155 31.57 -12.62 -10.31
CA ASN A 155 32.31 -13.88 -10.16
C ASN A 155 31.42 -15.09 -9.79
N ARG A 156 30.18 -15.11 -10.28
CA ARG A 156 29.21 -16.21 -10.12
C ARG A 156 29.10 -17.11 -11.35
N LEU A 157 29.68 -16.68 -12.48
CA LEU A 157 29.71 -17.41 -13.74
C LEU A 157 31.08 -17.24 -14.38
N GLY A 158 31.69 -18.33 -14.89
CA GLY A 158 32.96 -18.27 -15.58
C GLY A 158 32.91 -17.40 -16.85
N ALA A 159 34.06 -16.85 -17.28
CA ALA A 159 34.14 -15.92 -18.42
C ALA A 159 33.50 -16.48 -19.70
N ASN A 160 33.68 -17.77 -19.97
CA ASN A 160 33.12 -18.48 -21.14
C ASN A 160 31.99 -19.46 -20.75
N GLU A 161 31.57 -19.45 -19.48
CA GLU A 161 30.49 -20.31 -19.00
C GLU A 161 29.13 -19.70 -19.38
N LYS A 162 28.19 -20.57 -19.74
CA LYS A 162 26.78 -20.22 -19.95
C LYS A 162 25.98 -20.64 -18.73
N LEU A 163 25.00 -19.83 -18.34
CA LEU A 163 24.07 -20.19 -17.27
C LEU A 163 23.17 -21.34 -17.77
N LYS A 164 23.34 -22.54 -17.22
CA LYS A 164 22.64 -23.74 -17.74
C LYS A 164 21.13 -23.69 -17.49
N GLU A 165 20.77 -23.35 -16.27
CA GLU A 165 19.39 -23.21 -15.78
C GLU A 165 19.39 -22.27 -14.57
N VAL A 166 18.20 -21.88 -14.11
CA VAL A 166 17.96 -21.34 -12.77
C VAL A 166 17.07 -22.35 -12.03
N GLY A 167 17.68 -23.24 -11.28
CA GLY A 167 17.05 -24.34 -10.54
C GLY A 167 16.79 -24.02 -9.07
N CYS A 168 16.23 -25.00 -8.36
CA CYS A 168 15.89 -24.87 -6.93
C CYS A 168 17.10 -24.40 -6.10
N ILE A 169 18.26 -25.03 -6.30
CA ILE A 169 19.49 -24.75 -5.55
C ILE A 169 20.05 -23.34 -5.82
N ASP A 170 19.79 -22.74 -6.98
CA ASP A 170 20.26 -21.38 -7.29
C ASP A 170 19.57 -20.34 -6.41
N CYS A 171 18.24 -20.45 -6.33
CA CYS A 171 17.43 -19.52 -5.56
C CYS A 171 17.47 -19.84 -4.06
N HIS A 172 17.32 -21.12 -3.69
CA HIS A 172 17.17 -21.54 -2.29
C HIS A 172 18.49 -21.84 -1.58
N VAL A 173 19.64 -21.81 -2.26
CA VAL A 173 20.96 -21.98 -1.61
C VAL A 173 21.92 -20.89 -2.09
N ASP A 174 22.49 -21.03 -3.29
CA ASP A 174 23.40 -20.04 -3.86
C ASP A 174 23.44 -20.13 -5.39
N ILE A 175 23.61 -18.97 -6.04
CA ILE A 175 23.52 -18.84 -7.49
C ILE A 175 24.67 -19.60 -8.16
N ASN A 176 24.33 -20.47 -9.12
CA ASN A 176 25.23 -21.34 -9.86
C ASN A 176 26.03 -22.30 -8.96
N ALA A 177 25.47 -22.71 -7.82
CA ALA A 177 26.07 -23.68 -6.91
C ALA A 177 26.43 -24.98 -7.65
N LYS A 178 27.67 -25.46 -7.41
CA LYS A 178 28.24 -26.70 -7.97
C LYS A 178 28.31 -27.85 -6.97
N GLY A 179 28.32 -27.52 -5.67
CA GLY A 179 28.37 -28.49 -4.58
C GLY A 179 26.99 -28.98 -4.14
N LYS A 180 26.99 -29.88 -3.15
CA LYS A 180 25.78 -30.25 -2.43
C LYS A 180 25.44 -29.20 -1.37
N ALA A 181 24.18 -29.15 -0.97
CA ALA A 181 23.66 -28.28 0.07
C ALA A 181 23.06 -29.11 1.22
N ASP A 182 23.35 -28.72 2.46
CA ASP A 182 22.73 -29.26 3.67
C ASP A 182 21.34 -28.60 3.86
N HIS A 183 20.28 -29.41 3.75
CA HIS A 183 18.90 -28.95 3.80
C HIS A 183 18.55 -28.24 5.12
N MET A 184 19.28 -28.51 6.22
CA MET A 184 19.04 -27.90 7.53
C MET A 184 19.86 -26.63 7.78
N LYS A 185 20.78 -26.28 6.88
CA LYS A 185 21.71 -25.16 7.10
C LYS A 185 21.75 -24.17 5.96
N ASP A 186 21.73 -24.67 4.73
CA ASP A 186 22.06 -23.88 3.55
C ASP A 186 20.82 -23.28 2.87
N LEU A 187 19.62 -23.71 3.26
CA LEU A 187 18.38 -23.20 2.68
C LEU A 187 18.14 -21.73 3.04
N ARG A 188 17.62 -20.99 2.06
CA ARG A 188 17.05 -19.65 2.21
C ARG A 188 15.72 -19.52 1.49
N MET A 189 14.91 -18.56 1.90
CA MET A 189 13.85 -18.02 1.04
C MET A 189 14.45 -16.90 0.18
N PRO A 190 14.26 -16.92 -1.16
CA PRO A 190 14.84 -15.92 -2.04
C PRO A 190 14.23 -14.53 -1.79
N THR A 191 15.03 -13.59 -1.31
CA THR A 191 14.68 -12.18 -1.14
C THR A 191 14.99 -11.37 -2.41
N ALA A 192 14.57 -10.11 -2.46
CA ALA A 192 14.78 -9.25 -3.63
C ALA A 192 16.25 -9.12 -4.07
N ASP A 193 17.21 -9.12 -3.14
CA ASP A 193 18.64 -9.10 -3.46
C ASP A 193 19.14 -10.42 -4.08
N VAL A 194 18.50 -11.55 -3.75
CA VAL A 194 18.80 -12.84 -4.40
C VAL A 194 18.37 -12.78 -5.86
N CYS A 195 17.17 -12.27 -6.15
CA CYS A 195 16.70 -12.05 -7.51
C CYS A 195 17.60 -11.03 -8.26
N GLY A 196 17.96 -9.93 -7.59
CA GLY A 196 18.81 -8.86 -8.10
C GLY A 196 20.26 -9.26 -8.42
N THR A 197 20.71 -10.44 -7.97
CA THR A 197 22.00 -11.00 -8.37
C THR A 197 22.04 -11.31 -9.87
N CYS A 198 20.91 -11.75 -10.44
CA CYS A 198 20.74 -11.96 -11.88
C CYS A 198 20.06 -10.73 -12.52
N HIS A 199 18.90 -10.36 -11.99
CA HIS A 199 18.00 -9.31 -12.50
C HIS A 199 18.37 -7.94 -11.94
N LEU A 200 19.63 -7.54 -12.14
CA LEU A 200 20.16 -6.29 -11.58
C LEU A 200 19.42 -5.05 -12.09
N GLN A 201 19.01 -5.05 -13.36
CA GLN A 201 18.25 -3.94 -13.93
C GLN A 201 16.92 -3.75 -13.19
N GLU A 202 16.10 -4.79 -13.08
CA GLU A 202 14.78 -4.72 -12.45
C GLU A 202 14.89 -4.42 -10.95
N PHE A 203 15.89 -5.00 -10.27
CA PHE A 203 16.16 -4.69 -8.86
C PHE A 203 16.57 -3.23 -8.68
N ALA A 204 17.44 -2.69 -9.53
CA ALA A 204 17.85 -1.28 -9.49
C ALA A 204 16.73 -0.32 -9.86
N GLU A 205 15.89 -0.68 -10.84
CA GLU A 205 14.67 0.07 -11.19
C GLU A 205 13.72 0.16 -10.00
N ARG A 206 13.41 -0.96 -9.33
CA ARG A 206 12.59 -0.97 -8.11
C ARG A 206 13.24 -0.15 -6.99
N GLU A 207 14.52 -0.38 -6.71
CA GLU A 207 15.23 0.37 -5.66
C GLU A 207 15.34 1.87 -5.93
N SER A 208 15.25 2.30 -7.19
CA SER A 208 15.25 3.72 -7.56
C SER A 208 14.02 4.48 -7.08
N GLU A 209 12.93 3.79 -6.69
CA GLU A 209 11.76 4.43 -6.10
C GLU A 209 12.11 5.23 -4.83
N ARG A 210 13.13 4.77 -4.08
CA ARG A 210 13.69 5.46 -2.90
C ARG A 210 14.25 6.84 -3.22
N ASP A 211 14.68 7.03 -4.46
CA ASP A 211 15.42 8.21 -4.93
C ASP A 211 14.55 9.11 -5.83
N THR A 212 13.55 8.55 -6.53
CA THR A 212 12.69 9.29 -7.45
C THR A 212 11.41 9.85 -6.83
N LEU A 213 10.95 9.29 -5.71
CA LEU A 213 9.78 9.82 -5.00
C LEU A 213 10.22 10.68 -3.81
N ILE A 214 10.56 11.92 -4.13
CA ILE A 214 10.87 12.95 -3.14
C ILE A 214 9.76 13.99 -3.20
N TRP A 215 8.96 14.05 -2.14
CA TRP A 215 7.87 15.01 -2.03
C TRP A 215 8.40 16.41 -1.75
N PRO A 216 7.97 17.46 -2.48
CA PRO A 216 8.52 18.82 -2.34
C PRO A 216 8.45 19.37 -0.91
N ASN A 217 7.36 19.06 -0.19
CA ASN A 217 7.09 19.59 1.15
C ASN A 217 7.00 18.47 2.20
N LYS A 218 7.63 17.32 1.94
CA LYS A 218 7.63 16.15 2.84
C LYS A 218 6.22 15.65 3.21
N GLN A 219 5.28 15.73 2.27
CA GLN A 219 3.91 15.22 2.45
C GLN A 219 3.89 13.75 2.88
N TRP A 220 4.82 12.96 2.33
CA TRP A 220 5.13 11.61 2.81
C TRP A 220 6.63 11.47 3.10
N PRO A 221 7.02 10.47 3.91
CA PRO A 221 8.42 10.10 4.06
C PRO A 221 9.09 9.86 2.70
N GLN A 222 10.37 10.22 2.59
CA GLN A 222 11.12 10.08 1.34
C GLN A 222 11.08 8.65 0.82
N GLY A 223 10.83 8.50 -0.48
CA GLY A 223 10.71 7.23 -1.16
C GLY A 223 9.37 6.52 -0.93
N ARG A 224 8.38 7.15 -0.28
CA ARG A 224 7.06 6.55 0.00
C ARG A 224 5.90 7.40 -0.53
N PRO A 225 4.77 6.79 -0.93
CA PRO A 225 4.53 5.34 -1.02
C PRO A 225 5.27 4.67 -2.19
N SER A 226 5.79 3.45 -1.99
CA SER A 226 6.51 2.69 -3.02
C SER A 226 6.60 1.20 -2.68
N HIS A 227 6.86 0.36 -3.68
CA HIS A 227 7.15 -1.06 -3.48
C HIS A 227 8.55 -1.29 -2.89
N ALA A 228 9.48 -0.34 -3.03
CA ALA A 228 10.78 -0.40 -2.39
C ALA A 228 10.74 -0.29 -0.86
N LEU A 229 9.67 0.28 -0.31
CA LEU A 229 9.53 0.63 1.11
C LEU A 229 8.18 0.23 1.72
N ASP A 230 7.45 -0.71 1.09
CA ASP A 230 6.13 -1.13 1.57
C ASP A 230 6.20 -1.90 2.90
N TRP A 231 7.19 -2.78 3.09
CA TRP A 231 7.44 -3.47 4.36
C TRP A 231 7.83 -2.48 5.46
N LYS A 232 8.76 -1.55 5.17
CA LYS A 232 9.09 -0.47 6.11
C LYS A 232 7.85 0.33 6.48
N ALA A 233 6.99 0.64 5.52
CA ALA A 233 5.75 1.38 5.80
C ALA A 233 4.84 0.60 6.76
N ASN A 234 4.72 -0.72 6.60
CA ASN A 234 3.92 -1.61 7.44
C ASN A 234 4.44 -1.72 8.89
N VAL A 235 5.71 -2.07 9.08
CA VAL A 235 6.26 -2.34 10.43
C VAL A 235 6.53 -1.08 11.26
N GLU A 236 6.49 0.10 10.64
CA GLU A 236 6.60 1.40 11.32
C GLU A 236 5.23 2.00 11.71
N VAL A 237 4.12 1.30 11.46
CA VAL A 237 2.80 1.70 11.96
C VAL A 237 2.65 1.27 13.41
N ALA A 238 2.25 2.21 14.27
CA ALA A 238 2.10 1.97 15.70
C ALA A 238 1.08 0.86 16.01
N VAL A 239 -0.09 0.85 15.36
CA VAL A 239 -1.10 -0.20 15.59
C VAL A 239 -0.64 -1.58 15.12
N PHE A 240 0.13 -1.66 14.02
CA PHE A 240 0.73 -2.91 13.59
C PHE A 240 1.65 -3.47 14.69
N ALA A 241 2.42 -2.61 15.36
CA ALA A 241 3.31 -3.04 16.44
C ALA A 241 2.56 -3.28 17.76
N ALA A 242 1.49 -2.54 18.05
CA ALA A 242 0.78 -2.57 19.32
C ALA A 242 -0.29 -3.66 19.43
N MET A 243 -0.96 -4.01 18.32
CA MET A 243 -2.14 -4.87 18.37
C MET A 243 -1.79 -6.33 18.74
N PRO A 244 -2.54 -6.96 19.67
CA PRO A 244 -2.27 -8.32 20.11
C PRO A 244 -2.71 -9.38 19.09
N GLN A 245 -3.63 -9.05 18.18
CA GLN A 245 -4.10 -9.96 17.13
C GLN A 245 -3.07 -10.09 16.00
N ARG A 246 -1.97 -10.80 16.24
CA ARG A 246 -0.84 -10.89 15.31
C ARG A 246 -1.21 -11.48 13.95
N GLU A 247 -2.11 -12.47 13.90
CA GLU A 247 -2.59 -13.03 12.63
C GLU A 247 -3.36 -12.00 11.80
N ILE A 248 -4.06 -11.06 12.44
CA ILE A 248 -4.73 -9.95 11.75
C ILE A 248 -3.70 -8.92 11.26
N ALA A 249 -2.71 -8.58 12.09
CA ALA A 249 -1.61 -7.68 11.71
C ALA A 249 -0.82 -8.25 10.50
N GLU A 250 -0.59 -9.56 10.47
CA GLU A 250 0.11 -10.23 9.37
C GLU A 250 -0.72 -10.30 8.07
N GLY A 251 -2.04 -10.08 8.15
CA GLY A 251 -2.84 -9.78 6.96
C GLY A 251 -2.35 -8.52 6.23
N CYS A 252 -1.94 -7.48 6.98
CA CYS A 252 -1.31 -6.28 6.42
C CYS A 252 0.05 -6.62 5.80
N SER A 253 0.88 -7.41 6.50
CA SER A 253 2.16 -7.88 5.97
C SER A 253 2.04 -8.59 4.63
N MET A 254 1.01 -9.41 4.42
CA MET A 254 0.81 -10.11 3.15
C MET A 254 0.71 -9.16 1.95
N CYS A 255 0.14 -7.97 2.14
CA CYS A 255 0.06 -6.93 1.10
C CYS A 255 1.36 -6.12 0.96
N HIS A 256 2.19 -6.07 2.01
CA HIS A 256 3.36 -5.19 2.15
C HIS A 256 4.69 -5.95 2.12
N THR A 257 4.90 -6.83 1.13
CA THR A 257 6.10 -7.67 1.04
C THR A 257 6.90 -7.53 -0.26
N ASN A 258 6.55 -6.57 -1.12
CA ASN A 258 7.29 -6.31 -2.35
C ASN A 258 8.72 -5.85 -2.06
N GLN A 259 8.95 -5.14 -0.95
CA GLN A 259 10.27 -4.78 -0.45
C GLN A 259 11.14 -6.03 -0.35
N ASN A 260 10.62 -7.08 0.30
CA ASN A 260 11.38 -8.24 0.74
C ASN A 260 11.55 -9.31 -0.33
N LYS A 261 10.55 -9.51 -1.21
CA LYS A 261 10.51 -10.58 -2.22
C LYS A 261 9.85 -10.13 -3.51
N CYS A 262 10.25 -10.73 -4.63
CA CYS A 262 9.85 -10.32 -5.98
C CYS A 262 8.73 -11.16 -6.60
N ASP A 263 8.10 -12.07 -5.87
CA ASP A 263 7.12 -13.03 -6.40
C ASP A 263 5.65 -12.61 -6.19
N MET A 264 5.39 -11.32 -6.01
CA MET A 264 4.04 -10.78 -5.78
C MET A 264 3.24 -10.55 -7.06
N CYS A 265 3.88 -10.16 -8.16
CA CYS A 265 3.21 -9.92 -9.43
C CYS A 265 3.40 -11.08 -10.43
N HIS A 266 4.60 -11.65 -10.51
CA HIS A 266 4.89 -12.85 -11.29
C HIS A 266 5.19 -13.99 -10.32
N THR A 267 4.15 -14.76 -9.99
CA THR A 267 4.17 -15.61 -8.81
C THR A 267 5.09 -16.82 -8.95
N ARG A 268 5.57 -17.31 -7.80
CA ARG A 268 6.31 -18.56 -7.72
C ARG A 268 5.41 -19.74 -8.12
N HIS A 269 5.88 -20.77 -8.81
CA HIS A 269 7.25 -21.00 -9.30
C HIS A 269 7.34 -20.90 -10.84
N GLU A 270 6.31 -20.36 -11.51
CA GLU A 270 6.35 -20.12 -12.96
C GLU A 270 7.08 -18.82 -13.31
N PHE A 271 7.00 -17.80 -12.44
CA PHE A 271 7.62 -16.48 -12.62
C PHE A 271 7.29 -15.86 -13.98
N SER A 272 6.02 -15.91 -14.36
CA SER A 272 5.56 -15.50 -15.68
C SER A 272 5.50 -13.98 -15.79
N ALA A 273 6.32 -13.40 -16.67
CA ALA A 273 6.21 -11.97 -16.99
C ALA A 273 4.89 -11.62 -17.69
N ALA A 274 4.21 -12.59 -18.31
CA ALA A 274 2.88 -12.39 -18.89
C ALA A 274 1.81 -12.27 -17.80
N GLU A 275 1.88 -13.10 -16.76
CA GLU A 275 1.02 -13.03 -15.57
C GLU A 275 1.13 -11.65 -14.92
N SER A 276 2.34 -11.16 -14.67
CA SER A 276 2.53 -9.85 -14.01
C SER A 276 2.06 -8.64 -14.81
N ARG A 277 1.74 -8.80 -16.10
CA ARG A 277 1.18 -7.73 -16.95
C ARG A 277 -0.34 -7.67 -16.90
N GLN A 278 -0.98 -8.75 -16.47
CA GLN A 278 -2.42 -8.82 -16.32
C GLN A 278 -2.86 -8.00 -15.10
N PRO A 279 -3.97 -7.25 -15.18
CA PRO A 279 -4.48 -6.45 -14.07
C PRO A 279 -4.70 -7.23 -12.76
N GLU A 280 -5.06 -8.50 -12.85
CA GLU A 280 -5.33 -9.40 -11.73
C GLU A 280 -4.13 -9.56 -10.80
N ALA A 281 -2.90 -9.47 -11.34
CA ALA A 281 -1.66 -9.56 -10.55
C ALA A 281 -1.53 -8.43 -9.51
N CYS A 282 -2.21 -7.30 -9.70
CA CYS A 282 -2.22 -6.19 -8.74
C CYS A 282 -3.38 -6.27 -7.75
N ALA A 283 -4.43 -7.04 -8.05
CA ALA A 283 -5.74 -6.94 -7.40
C ALA A 283 -5.74 -7.37 -5.94
N THR A 284 -4.90 -8.34 -5.56
CA THR A 284 -4.84 -8.85 -4.19
C THR A 284 -4.46 -7.76 -3.18
N CYS A 285 -3.58 -6.83 -3.56
CA CYS A 285 -3.14 -5.75 -2.69
C CYS A 285 -3.86 -4.42 -2.99
N HIS A 286 -4.07 -4.10 -4.26
CA HIS A 286 -4.69 -2.84 -4.69
C HIS A 286 -6.21 -3.00 -4.87
N SER A 287 -6.89 -3.33 -3.79
CA SER A 287 -8.36 -3.48 -3.70
C SER A 287 -8.85 -3.10 -2.30
N GLY A 288 -10.15 -3.19 -2.05
CA GLY A 288 -10.69 -3.05 -0.70
C GLY A 288 -11.07 -1.62 -0.31
N VAL A 289 -11.20 -1.38 0.99
CA VAL A 289 -12.03 -0.29 1.53
C VAL A 289 -11.37 1.09 1.45
N ASP A 290 -10.04 1.15 1.46
CA ASP A 290 -9.22 2.37 1.52
C ASP A 290 -8.45 2.64 0.21
N HIS A 291 -8.41 1.66 -0.70
CA HIS A 291 -7.83 1.81 -2.04
C HIS A 291 -8.44 0.79 -3.03
N ASN A 292 -9.70 1.00 -3.43
CA ASN A 292 -10.46 0.10 -4.31
C ASN A 292 -10.03 0.15 -5.80
N ASN A 293 -8.71 0.18 -6.08
CA ASN A 293 -8.17 0.36 -7.43
C ASN A 293 -8.64 -0.73 -8.38
N TRP A 294 -8.60 -1.99 -7.95
CA TRP A 294 -9.09 -3.13 -8.73
C TRP A 294 -10.58 -2.99 -9.06
N GLU A 295 -11.41 -2.67 -8.08
CA GLU A 295 -12.85 -2.53 -8.25
C GLU A 295 -13.18 -1.35 -9.18
N ALA A 296 -12.52 -0.21 -8.99
CA ALA A 296 -12.70 0.95 -9.86
C ALA A 296 -12.22 0.65 -11.29
N TYR A 297 -11.01 0.13 -11.45
CA TYR A 297 -10.46 -0.23 -12.76
C TYR A 297 -11.31 -1.28 -13.48
N SER A 298 -11.64 -2.40 -12.81
CA SER A 298 -12.40 -3.50 -13.41
C SER A 298 -13.83 -3.12 -13.78
N MET A 299 -14.39 -2.08 -13.14
CA MET A 299 -15.71 -1.53 -13.46
C MET A 299 -15.68 -0.40 -14.50
N SER A 300 -14.51 0.18 -14.76
CA SER A 300 -14.29 1.16 -15.82
C SER A 300 -14.39 0.55 -17.21
N LYS A 301 -14.52 1.39 -18.25
CA LYS A 301 -14.43 0.90 -19.64
C LYS A 301 -13.06 0.33 -19.99
N HIS A 302 -11.97 0.81 -19.37
CA HIS A 302 -10.66 0.22 -19.55
C HIS A 302 -10.64 -1.24 -19.10
N GLY A 303 -10.97 -1.50 -17.82
CA GLY A 303 -10.97 -2.86 -17.27
C GLY A 303 -12.01 -3.78 -17.89
N LYS A 304 -13.20 -3.27 -18.27
CA LYS A 304 -14.19 -4.07 -19.00
C LYS A 304 -13.70 -4.52 -20.37
N ILE A 305 -12.96 -3.69 -21.11
CA ILE A 305 -12.37 -4.13 -22.38
C ILE A 305 -11.34 -5.23 -22.14
N VAL A 306 -10.49 -5.11 -21.10
CA VAL A 306 -9.53 -6.18 -20.77
C VAL A 306 -10.25 -7.49 -20.44
N SER A 307 -11.29 -7.46 -19.62
CA SER A 307 -12.07 -8.65 -19.29
C SER A 307 -12.76 -9.29 -20.52
N LEU A 308 -13.16 -8.49 -21.51
CA LEU A 308 -13.86 -8.98 -22.70
C LEU A 308 -12.92 -9.44 -23.83
N MET A 309 -11.74 -8.82 -23.94
CA MET A 309 -10.85 -8.95 -25.09
C MET A 309 -9.45 -9.46 -24.73
N GLY A 310 -9.09 -9.51 -23.44
CA GLY A 310 -7.76 -9.85 -22.95
C GLY A 310 -7.27 -11.22 -23.41
N ASP A 311 -8.17 -12.20 -23.57
CA ASP A 311 -7.83 -13.54 -24.08
C ASP A 311 -7.34 -13.53 -25.54
N LYS A 312 -7.63 -12.45 -26.28
CA LYS A 312 -7.18 -12.26 -27.67
C LYS A 312 -5.84 -11.53 -27.75
N TRP A 313 -5.34 -11.01 -26.64
CA TRP A 313 -4.09 -10.25 -26.60
C TRP A 313 -2.91 -11.17 -26.32
N ASN A 314 -1.76 -10.82 -26.89
CA ASN A 314 -0.52 -11.51 -26.59
C ASN A 314 0.15 -10.85 -25.37
N TRP A 315 0.02 -11.48 -24.21
CA TRP A 315 0.61 -11.01 -22.95
C TRP A 315 2.11 -11.28 -22.83
N GLU A 316 2.71 -12.07 -23.72
CA GLU A 316 4.13 -12.42 -23.66
C GLU A 316 5.05 -11.29 -24.16
N VAL A 317 4.55 -10.39 -25.02
CA VAL A 317 5.33 -9.23 -25.48
C VAL A 317 5.65 -8.28 -24.33
N PRO A 318 6.79 -7.57 -24.35
CA PRO A 318 7.11 -6.57 -23.33
C PRO A 318 6.12 -5.40 -23.40
N LEU A 319 5.91 -4.70 -22.26
CA LEU A 319 4.93 -3.60 -22.16
C LEU A 319 5.08 -2.53 -23.25
N LYS A 320 6.31 -2.20 -23.65
CA LYS A 320 6.58 -1.25 -24.76
C LYS A 320 5.96 -1.64 -26.10
N ASP A 321 5.71 -2.93 -26.31
CA ASP A 321 5.16 -3.50 -27.53
C ASP A 321 3.70 -3.99 -27.32
N ALA A 322 3.09 -3.72 -26.15
CA ALA A 322 1.79 -4.25 -25.77
C ALA A 322 0.67 -3.80 -26.72
N TYR A 323 0.63 -2.51 -27.09
CA TYR A 323 -0.36 -1.99 -28.02
C TYR A 323 -0.03 -2.38 -29.48
N ALA A 324 1.23 -2.23 -29.89
CA ALA A 324 1.64 -2.41 -31.29
C ALA A 324 1.73 -3.88 -31.74
N LYS A 325 2.24 -4.77 -30.89
CA LYS A 325 2.44 -6.20 -31.20
C LYS A 325 1.59 -7.13 -30.33
N GLY A 326 1.26 -6.69 -29.12
CA GLY A 326 0.41 -7.44 -28.20
C GLY A 326 -1.07 -7.38 -28.58
N GLY A 327 -1.45 -6.44 -29.44
CA GLY A 327 -2.84 -6.24 -29.86
C GLY A 327 -3.73 -5.67 -28.76
N GLN A 328 -3.14 -5.13 -27.68
CA GLN A 328 -3.91 -4.52 -26.59
C GLN A 328 -4.63 -3.27 -27.10
N THR A 329 -5.91 -3.15 -26.75
CA THR A 329 -6.76 -2.01 -27.17
C THR A 329 -7.34 -1.25 -25.97
N ALA A 330 -6.95 -1.60 -24.75
CA ALA A 330 -7.23 -0.84 -23.55
C ALA A 330 -6.03 -0.91 -22.60
N PRO A 331 -5.81 0.12 -21.77
CA PRO A 331 -4.70 0.14 -20.83
C PRO A 331 -4.92 -0.84 -19.68
N THR A 332 -3.82 -1.30 -19.07
CA THR A 332 -3.80 -2.11 -17.85
C THR A 332 -3.10 -1.39 -16.70
N CYS A 333 -3.18 -1.94 -15.48
CA CYS A 333 -2.43 -1.45 -14.32
C CYS A 333 -0.94 -1.25 -14.66
N ALA A 334 -0.29 -2.32 -15.15
CA ALA A 334 1.12 -2.27 -15.55
C ALA A 334 1.37 -1.33 -16.75
N GLY A 335 0.48 -1.33 -17.74
CA GLY A 335 0.58 -0.46 -18.91
C GLY A 335 0.57 1.03 -18.58
N CYS A 336 -0.16 1.43 -17.53
CA CYS A 336 -0.21 2.80 -17.05
C CYS A 336 0.91 3.13 -16.05
N HIS A 337 1.09 2.32 -15.00
CA HIS A 337 1.91 2.71 -13.85
C HIS A 337 3.41 2.45 -14.02
N PHE A 338 3.81 1.49 -14.87
CA PHE A 338 5.22 1.22 -15.15
C PHE A 338 5.79 2.13 -16.25
N GLU A 339 4.90 2.80 -17.00
CA GLU A 339 5.25 3.72 -18.06
C GLU A 339 5.71 5.07 -17.48
N TYR A 340 6.80 5.60 -18.02
CA TYR A 340 7.24 6.97 -17.79
C TYR A 340 8.03 7.44 -19.01
N GLU A 341 7.58 8.54 -19.64
CA GLU A 341 8.27 9.17 -20.76
C GLU A 341 8.52 8.21 -21.94
N GLY A 342 7.52 7.37 -22.25
CA GLY A 342 7.55 6.37 -23.33
C GLY A 342 8.38 5.11 -23.01
N LYS A 343 8.92 5.00 -21.79
CA LYS A 343 9.71 3.85 -21.33
C LYS A 343 9.00 3.11 -20.21
N TYR A 344 9.34 1.83 -20.04
CA TYR A 344 8.76 0.96 -19.00
C TYR A 344 9.86 0.46 -18.06
N ALA A 345 9.62 0.56 -16.75
CA ALA A 345 10.54 0.12 -15.70
C ALA A 345 9.79 -0.32 -14.44
N HIS A 346 10.45 -1.06 -13.54
CA HIS A 346 9.88 -1.46 -12.23
C HIS A 346 9.75 -0.30 -11.23
N ASN A 347 10.10 0.92 -11.62
CA ASN A 347 9.81 2.12 -10.86
C ASN A 347 8.42 2.65 -11.21
N VAL A 348 7.47 2.53 -10.28
CA VAL A 348 6.06 2.93 -10.50
C VAL A 348 5.67 4.27 -9.88
N VAL A 349 6.64 5.02 -9.33
CA VAL A 349 6.35 6.17 -8.45
C VAL A 349 6.54 7.53 -9.11
N ARG A 350 7.13 7.59 -10.31
CA ARG A 350 7.53 8.84 -10.98
C ARG A 350 6.38 9.74 -11.44
N LYS A 351 5.15 9.20 -11.54
CA LYS A 351 3.96 9.96 -11.93
C LYS A 351 2.98 10.22 -10.78
N ILE A 352 3.29 9.79 -9.56
CA ILE A 352 2.41 9.98 -8.40
C ILE A 352 2.21 11.48 -8.11
N ARG A 353 0.94 11.92 -8.06
CA ARG A 353 0.51 13.27 -7.62
C ARG A 353 -0.29 13.21 -6.32
N TRP A 354 -1.38 12.42 -6.31
CA TRP A 354 -2.34 12.33 -5.20
C TRP A 354 -2.02 11.28 -4.13
N ALA A 355 -1.28 10.22 -4.49
CA ALA A 355 -0.88 9.15 -3.57
C ALA A 355 -2.02 8.53 -2.74
N ASN A 356 -3.14 8.24 -3.40
CA ASN A 356 -4.36 7.63 -2.84
C ASN A 356 -5.15 8.52 -1.87
N TYR A 357 -4.54 8.98 -0.78
CA TYR A 357 -5.20 9.63 0.36
C TYR A 357 -5.18 11.17 0.23
N PRO A 358 -6.26 11.83 -0.26
CA PRO A 358 -6.24 13.26 -0.57
C PRO A 358 -6.23 14.16 0.67
N ALA A 359 -6.57 13.60 1.83
CA ALA A 359 -6.60 14.31 3.11
C ALA A 359 -5.21 14.46 3.76
N VAL A 360 -4.17 13.79 3.24
CA VAL A 360 -2.81 13.93 3.78
C VAL A 360 -2.34 15.38 3.63
N PRO A 361 -1.86 16.02 4.72
CA PRO A 361 -1.51 17.43 4.70
C PRO A 361 -0.49 17.79 3.60
N GLY A 362 -0.80 18.84 2.84
CA GLY A 362 0.07 19.34 1.77
C GLY A 362 -0.08 18.63 0.43
N ILE A 363 -0.85 17.53 0.32
CA ILE A 363 -1.10 16.87 -0.97
C ILE A 363 -1.99 17.75 -1.85
N ALA A 364 -3.15 18.14 -1.34
CA ALA A 364 -4.11 18.94 -2.09
C ALA A 364 -3.54 20.34 -2.45
N GLU A 365 -2.78 20.95 -1.53
CA GLU A 365 -2.13 22.25 -1.76
C GLU A 365 -1.00 22.16 -2.79
N ASN A 366 -0.40 20.98 -2.97
CA ASN A 366 0.67 20.75 -3.94
C ASN A 366 0.14 20.42 -5.34
N ILE A 367 -1.16 20.17 -5.52
CA ILE A 367 -1.66 19.65 -6.80
C ILE A 367 -1.42 20.59 -7.99
N THR A 368 -1.30 21.89 -7.73
CA THR A 368 -1.03 22.94 -8.73
C THR A 368 0.44 23.40 -8.75
N SER A 369 1.35 22.70 -8.06
CA SER A 369 2.79 23.05 -8.08
C SER A 369 3.44 22.61 -9.40
N GLU A 370 4.56 23.22 -9.76
CA GLU A 370 5.35 22.83 -10.95
C GLU A 370 5.70 21.34 -10.92
N TRP A 371 6.13 20.82 -9.77
CA TRP A 371 6.41 19.38 -9.57
C TRP A 371 5.22 18.49 -9.90
N SER A 372 4.01 18.93 -9.53
CA SER A 372 2.78 18.19 -9.79
C SER A 372 2.41 18.27 -11.27
N GLU A 373 2.53 19.45 -11.87
CA GLU A 373 2.21 19.68 -13.29
C GLU A 373 3.14 18.92 -14.24
N GLU A 374 4.44 18.84 -13.96
CA GLU A 374 5.38 18.00 -14.74
C GLU A 374 4.96 16.51 -14.72
N ARG A 375 4.44 16.04 -13.59
CA ARG A 375 3.92 14.67 -13.44
C ARG A 375 2.58 14.49 -14.13
N LEU A 376 1.76 15.53 -14.21
CA LEU A 376 0.53 15.53 -15.01
C LEU A 376 0.86 15.43 -16.51
N ASP A 377 1.85 16.16 -16.98
CA ASP A 377 2.33 16.04 -18.36
C ASP A 377 2.83 14.62 -18.67
N SER A 378 3.48 13.97 -17.70
CA SER A 378 3.87 12.56 -17.81
C SER A 378 2.64 11.63 -17.92
N TRP A 379 1.56 11.89 -17.17
CA TRP A 379 0.30 11.16 -17.31
C TRP A 379 -0.37 11.40 -18.66
N VAL A 380 -0.37 12.65 -19.13
CA VAL A 380 -0.91 13.01 -20.44
C VAL A 380 -0.22 12.20 -21.53
N LYS A 381 1.12 12.03 -21.48
CA LYS A 381 1.86 11.16 -22.41
C LYS A 381 1.41 9.71 -22.38
N THR A 382 1.06 9.18 -21.21
CA THR A 382 0.47 7.84 -21.10
C THR A 382 -0.88 7.78 -21.80
N CYS A 383 -1.75 8.77 -21.55
CA CYS A 383 -3.10 8.82 -22.10
C CYS A 383 -3.09 9.02 -23.63
N THR A 384 -2.12 9.76 -24.16
CA THR A 384 -2.02 10.09 -25.60
C THR A 384 -1.53 8.95 -26.48
N GLN A 385 -1.22 7.80 -25.89
CA GLN A 385 -1.07 6.56 -26.66
C GLN A 385 -2.40 6.13 -27.32
N CYS A 386 -3.55 6.59 -26.80
CA CYS A 386 -4.88 6.28 -27.33
C CYS A 386 -5.78 7.51 -27.54
N HIS A 387 -5.74 8.49 -26.64
CA HIS A 387 -6.63 9.65 -26.65
C HIS A 387 -5.94 10.91 -27.19
N SER A 388 -6.72 11.91 -27.59
CA SER A 388 -6.14 13.23 -27.84
C SER A 388 -5.68 13.86 -26.51
N GLU A 389 -4.64 14.69 -26.56
CA GLU A 389 -4.15 15.43 -25.39
C GLU A 389 -5.26 16.25 -24.73
N ARG A 390 -6.11 16.91 -25.53
CA ARG A 390 -7.26 17.67 -25.03
C ARG A 390 -8.18 16.80 -24.18
N PHE A 391 -8.53 15.61 -24.67
CA PHE A 391 -9.39 14.68 -23.92
C PHE A 391 -8.73 14.26 -22.61
N ALA A 392 -7.45 13.88 -22.65
CA ALA A 392 -6.69 13.47 -21.47
C ALA A 392 -6.65 14.57 -20.41
N ARG A 393 -6.25 15.80 -20.79
CA ARG A 393 -6.20 16.94 -19.87
C ARG A 393 -7.57 17.31 -19.31
N SER A 394 -8.62 17.31 -20.14
CA SER A 394 -9.98 17.58 -19.66
C SER A 394 -10.44 16.57 -18.60
N TYR A 395 -10.12 15.28 -18.78
CA TYR A 395 -10.48 14.27 -17.79
C TYR A 395 -9.62 14.34 -16.51
N LEU A 396 -8.32 14.61 -16.65
CA LEU A 396 -7.43 14.72 -15.49
C LEU A 396 -7.72 15.98 -14.66
N GLU A 397 -8.09 17.10 -15.28
CA GLU A 397 -8.60 18.28 -14.58
C GLU A 397 -9.94 17.98 -13.86
N PHE A 398 -10.82 17.20 -14.51
CA PHE A 398 -12.06 16.73 -13.89
C PHE A 398 -11.79 15.86 -12.66
N MET A 399 -10.81 14.95 -12.73
CA MET A 399 -10.37 14.12 -11.59
C MET A 399 -9.86 14.98 -10.44
N ASP A 400 -9.01 15.97 -10.72
CA ASP A 400 -8.44 16.85 -9.69
C ASP A 400 -9.53 17.64 -8.97
N LYS A 401 -10.44 18.27 -9.73
CA LYS A 401 -11.57 19.04 -9.16
C LYS A 401 -12.54 18.15 -8.38
N GLY A 402 -12.86 16.97 -8.91
CA GLY A 402 -13.71 16.00 -8.21
C GLY A 402 -13.11 15.55 -6.87
N THR A 403 -11.79 15.29 -6.85
CA THR A 403 -11.07 14.93 -5.63
C THR A 403 -11.10 16.07 -4.61
N LEU A 404 -10.90 17.31 -5.05
CA LEU A 404 -10.97 18.50 -4.19
C LEU A 404 -12.39 18.73 -3.61
N HIS A 405 -13.45 18.47 -4.38
CA HIS A 405 -14.82 18.55 -3.87
C HIS A 405 -15.09 17.50 -2.78
N GLY A 406 -14.62 16.26 -2.97
CA GLY A 406 -14.67 15.23 -1.93
C GLY A 406 -13.93 15.68 -0.66
N LEU A 407 -12.70 16.18 -0.83
CA LEU A 407 -11.89 16.66 0.29
C LEU A 407 -12.56 17.80 1.05
N ALA A 408 -13.18 18.76 0.35
CA ALA A 408 -13.91 19.86 0.98
C ALA A 408 -15.07 19.35 1.85
N LYS A 409 -15.84 18.36 1.35
CA LYS A 409 -16.95 17.75 2.09
C LYS A 409 -16.47 17.01 3.34
N PHE A 410 -15.35 16.29 3.24
CA PHE A 410 -14.71 15.64 4.39
C PHE A 410 -14.24 16.66 5.44
N LYS A 411 -13.53 17.72 5.02
CA LYS A 411 -13.03 18.77 5.94
C LYS A 411 -14.16 19.41 6.75
N GLU A 412 -15.33 19.60 6.14
CA GLU A 412 -16.53 20.12 6.81
C GLU A 412 -17.03 19.17 7.92
N ALA A 413 -17.24 17.89 7.62
CA ALA A 413 -17.69 16.89 8.60
C ALA A 413 -16.65 16.67 9.71
N HIS A 414 -15.39 16.52 9.33
CA HIS A 414 -14.27 16.35 10.25
C HIS A 414 -14.18 17.53 11.23
N GLY A 415 -14.31 18.77 10.75
CA GLY A 415 -14.28 19.97 11.60
C GLY A 415 -15.37 19.99 12.68
N VAL A 416 -16.55 19.44 12.40
CA VAL A 416 -17.64 19.33 13.38
C VAL A 416 -17.33 18.30 14.46
N ALA A 417 -16.90 17.10 14.07
CA ALA A 417 -16.53 16.05 15.03
C ALA A 417 -15.29 16.43 15.85
N GLU A 418 -14.29 17.08 15.23
CA GLU A 418 -13.10 17.56 15.93
C GLU A 418 -13.46 18.63 16.97
N LYS A 419 -14.44 19.50 16.67
CA LYS A 419 -14.94 20.47 17.65
C LYS A 419 -15.61 19.78 18.84
N LEU A 420 -16.39 18.72 18.63
CA LEU A 420 -16.96 17.93 19.73
C LEU A 420 -15.87 17.27 20.58
N TYR A 421 -14.80 16.75 19.95
CA TYR A 421 -13.64 16.24 20.67
C TYR A 421 -12.96 17.33 21.51
N LYS A 422 -12.72 18.51 20.95
CA LYS A 422 -12.11 19.65 21.66
C LYS A 422 -13.00 20.15 22.81
N ASP A 423 -14.32 20.16 22.62
CA ASP A 423 -15.31 20.51 23.65
C ASP A 423 -15.41 19.42 24.76
N GLY A 424 -14.83 18.24 24.53
CA GLY A 424 -14.91 17.10 25.44
C GLY A 424 -16.32 16.51 25.51
N LEU A 425 -17.04 16.55 24.38
CA LEU A 425 -18.45 16.17 24.24
C LEU A 425 -18.64 14.85 23.49
N LEU A 426 -17.58 14.19 23.02
CA LEU A 426 -17.76 12.85 22.45
C LEU A 426 -18.28 11.89 23.52
N THR A 427 -19.14 10.96 23.11
CA THR A 427 -19.68 9.92 23.97
C THR A 427 -18.56 9.17 24.67
N GLY A 428 -18.58 9.13 26.01
CA GLY A 428 -17.60 8.44 26.82
C GLY A 428 -16.22 9.12 26.92
N GLN A 429 -15.99 10.28 26.31
CA GLN A 429 -14.65 10.87 26.20
C GLN A 429 -13.97 11.11 27.56
N LYS A 430 -14.74 11.51 28.57
CA LYS A 430 -14.24 11.83 29.92
C LYS A 430 -14.47 10.71 30.93
N THR A 431 -15.17 9.64 30.55
CA THR A 431 -15.70 8.64 31.49
C THR A 431 -15.38 7.20 31.10
N ASN A 432 -15.22 6.90 29.82
CA ASN A 432 -15.15 5.54 29.27
C ASN A 432 -14.26 5.44 28.03
N ARG A 433 -13.13 6.18 28.03
CA ARG A 433 -12.20 6.26 26.89
C ARG A 433 -10.80 5.82 27.32
N PRO A 434 -10.47 4.52 27.23
CA PRO A 434 -9.14 4.02 27.58
C PRO A 434 -8.10 4.45 26.54
N ALA A 435 -6.86 4.66 26.98
CA ALA A 435 -5.75 4.94 26.08
C ALA A 435 -5.42 3.70 25.20
N PRO A 436 -4.94 3.89 23.96
CA PRO A 436 -4.47 2.80 23.13
C PRO A 436 -3.21 2.15 23.71
N MET A 437 -2.89 0.95 23.23
CA MET A 437 -1.70 0.21 23.67
C MET A 437 -0.42 0.88 23.15
N ALA A 438 0.63 0.93 23.96
CA ALA A 438 1.92 1.46 23.52
C ALA A 438 2.44 0.69 22.28
N PRO A 439 3.09 1.36 21.31
CA PRO A 439 3.58 2.75 21.34
C PRO A 439 2.57 3.80 20.90
N ASP A 440 1.31 3.42 20.63
CA ASP A 440 0.28 4.39 20.28
C ASP A 440 0.01 5.39 21.40
N LYS A 441 -0.56 6.53 21.00
CA LYS A 441 -0.93 7.63 21.88
C LYS A 441 -2.37 8.00 21.63
N GLU A 442 -2.97 8.65 22.62
CA GLU A 442 -4.30 9.22 22.49
C GLU A 442 -4.37 10.17 21.28
N MET A 443 -5.45 10.06 20.51
CA MET A 443 -5.66 10.79 19.26
C MET A 443 -7.15 10.98 18.98
N PHE A 444 -7.45 11.90 18.08
CA PHE A 444 -8.77 12.08 17.49
C PHE A 444 -8.75 11.56 16.06
N ALA A 445 -9.65 10.64 15.72
CA ALA A 445 -9.83 10.09 14.38
C ALA A 445 -8.50 9.67 13.73
N GLY A 446 -7.70 8.87 14.43
CA GLY A 446 -6.39 8.41 13.96
C GLY A 446 -6.38 6.95 13.56
N PHE A 447 -5.47 6.57 12.66
CA PHE A 447 -5.43 5.27 11.97
C PHE A 447 -5.55 4.04 12.89
N THR A 448 -4.94 4.09 14.08
CA THR A 448 -5.01 3.03 15.10
C THR A 448 -6.45 2.64 15.46
N GLN A 449 -7.38 3.60 15.41
CA GLN A 449 -8.78 3.41 15.77
C GLN A 449 -9.59 2.60 14.73
N LEU A 450 -9.02 2.29 13.56
CA LEU A 450 -9.62 1.35 12.59
C LEU A 450 -9.35 -0.12 12.94
N TYR A 451 -8.23 -0.39 13.63
CA TYR A 451 -7.78 -1.75 13.93
C TYR A 451 -7.83 -2.09 15.41
N TRP A 452 -7.96 -1.07 16.28
CA TRP A 452 -8.12 -1.24 17.70
C TRP A 452 -9.26 -0.35 18.21
N SER A 453 -10.17 -0.97 18.95
CA SER A 453 -11.22 -0.26 19.67
C SER A 453 -11.44 -0.89 21.04
N LYS A 454 -11.65 -0.06 22.07
CA LYS A 454 -12.09 -0.52 23.38
C LYS A 454 -12.96 0.54 24.04
N ASP A 455 -14.10 0.11 24.58
CA ASP A 455 -15.09 0.98 25.20
C ASP A 455 -15.52 2.11 24.26
N ASN A 456 -15.26 3.39 24.58
CA ASN A 456 -15.53 4.53 23.69
C ASN A 456 -14.26 5.17 23.10
N ASN A 457 -13.21 4.37 22.87
CA ASN A 457 -12.08 4.74 22.00
C ASN A 457 -12.03 3.83 20.76
N PRO A 458 -12.34 4.32 19.55
CA PRO A 458 -12.93 5.64 19.25
C PRO A 458 -14.41 5.76 19.67
N ALA A 459 -14.94 6.99 19.66
CA ALA A 459 -16.39 7.19 19.68
C ALA A 459 -17.01 6.92 18.29
N ALA A 460 -18.30 6.61 18.22
CA ALA A 460 -18.95 6.28 16.93
C ALA A 460 -18.84 7.41 15.89
N ILE A 461 -19.12 8.67 16.28
CA ILE A 461 -19.00 9.83 15.39
C ILE A 461 -17.54 10.11 14.97
N GLU A 462 -16.57 9.73 15.82
CA GLU A 462 -15.14 9.87 15.52
C GLU A 462 -14.69 8.81 14.51
N LEU A 463 -15.08 7.54 14.69
CA LEU A 463 -14.83 6.49 13.72
C LEU A 463 -15.48 6.82 12.37
N LYS A 464 -16.70 7.37 12.39
CA LYS A 464 -17.43 7.79 11.19
C LYS A 464 -16.66 8.80 10.34
N VAL A 465 -16.11 9.86 10.96
CA VAL A 465 -15.29 10.84 10.21
C VAL A 465 -13.94 10.26 9.80
N LEU A 466 -13.36 9.35 10.59
CA LEU A 466 -12.15 8.63 10.21
C LEU A 466 -12.39 7.79 8.94
N GLU A 467 -13.43 6.96 8.91
CA GLU A 467 -13.80 6.17 7.72
C GLU A 467 -14.19 7.04 6.53
N MET A 468 -14.83 8.19 6.76
CA MET A 468 -15.11 9.16 5.69
C MET A 468 -13.82 9.65 5.01
N GLY A 469 -12.76 9.87 5.79
CA GLY A 469 -11.45 10.36 5.33
C GLY A 469 -10.49 9.27 4.82
N GLU A 470 -10.53 8.07 5.41
CA GLU A 470 -9.60 6.96 5.13
C GLU A 470 -10.20 5.94 4.14
N ASN A 471 -11.52 5.82 4.07
CA ASN A 471 -12.19 4.86 3.19
C ASN A 471 -12.89 5.56 2.02
N ASN A 472 -13.89 6.40 2.34
CA ASN A 472 -14.81 6.88 1.31
C ASN A 472 -14.19 7.97 0.42
N LEU A 473 -13.39 8.88 0.99
CA LEU A 473 -12.67 9.89 0.22
C LEU A 473 -11.57 9.29 -0.69
N PRO A 474 -10.71 8.35 -0.25
CA PRO A 474 -9.76 7.69 -1.13
C PRO A 474 -10.46 6.89 -2.24
N LYS A 475 -11.54 6.15 -1.94
CA LYS A 475 -12.34 5.48 -2.97
C LYS A 475 -12.96 6.45 -3.98
N LEU A 476 -13.39 7.64 -3.56
CA LEU A 476 -13.84 8.70 -4.47
C LEU A 476 -12.73 9.07 -5.45
N HIS A 477 -11.53 9.33 -4.92
CA HIS A 477 -10.36 9.68 -5.72
C HIS A 477 -9.98 8.54 -6.68
N VAL A 478 -9.92 7.30 -6.19
CA VAL A 478 -9.62 6.11 -6.98
C VAL A 478 -10.64 5.90 -8.08
N GLY A 479 -11.95 6.08 -7.79
CA GLY A 479 -13.02 6.04 -8.78
C GLY A 479 -12.81 7.04 -9.91
N LEU A 480 -12.46 8.29 -9.58
CA LEU A 480 -12.12 9.33 -10.56
C LEU A 480 -10.86 8.97 -11.35
N ALA A 481 -9.79 8.55 -10.68
CA ALA A 481 -8.51 8.22 -11.32
C ALA A 481 -8.59 7.01 -12.26
N HIS A 482 -9.52 6.09 -12.01
CA HIS A 482 -9.68 4.86 -12.78
C HIS A 482 -10.96 4.84 -13.63
N VAL A 483 -11.61 5.98 -13.82
CA VAL A 483 -12.72 6.13 -14.79
C VAL A 483 -13.91 5.21 -14.53
N ASN A 484 -14.30 5.06 -13.26
CA ASN A 484 -15.52 4.37 -12.86
C ASN A 484 -16.57 5.34 -12.31
N PRO A 485 -17.57 5.79 -13.10
CA PRO A 485 -18.58 6.74 -12.66
C PRO A 485 -19.32 6.36 -11.38
N GLY A 486 -19.66 5.08 -11.21
CA GLY A 486 -20.29 4.59 -9.96
C GLY A 486 -19.36 4.69 -8.75
N GLY A 487 -18.05 4.70 -8.98
CA GLY A 487 -16.99 4.77 -7.99
C GLY A 487 -16.73 6.16 -7.38
N TRP A 488 -17.35 7.22 -7.88
CA TRP A 488 -17.27 8.56 -7.26
C TRP A 488 -18.62 9.24 -7.05
N THR A 489 -19.72 8.63 -7.51
CA THR A 489 -21.08 9.20 -7.46
C THR A 489 -21.99 8.44 -6.50
N TYR A 490 -22.55 7.32 -6.96
CA TYR A 490 -23.65 6.62 -6.27
C TYR A 490 -23.14 5.56 -5.30
N THR A 491 -22.25 4.68 -5.76
CA THR A 491 -21.85 3.46 -5.03
C THR A 491 -20.71 3.75 -4.06
N GLU A 492 -19.67 4.40 -4.55
CA GLU A 492 -18.50 4.78 -3.77
C GLU A 492 -18.28 6.30 -3.85
N GLY A 493 -17.51 6.82 -2.91
CA GLY A 493 -17.22 8.25 -2.84
C GLY A 493 -18.42 9.08 -2.41
N TRP A 494 -19.00 9.87 -3.32
CA TRP A 494 -19.92 10.95 -2.95
C TRP A 494 -21.16 10.48 -2.19
N GLY A 495 -21.81 9.39 -2.62
CA GLY A 495 -22.98 8.81 -1.95
C GLY A 495 -22.70 8.42 -0.50
N PRO A 496 -21.73 7.52 -0.23
CA PRO A 496 -21.30 7.19 1.13
C PRO A 496 -20.83 8.40 1.95
N MET A 497 -20.01 9.29 1.38
CA MET A 497 -19.56 10.51 2.08
C MET A 497 -20.72 11.43 2.46
N ASN A 498 -21.73 11.55 1.60
CA ASN A 498 -22.94 12.31 1.92
C ASN A 498 -23.72 11.67 3.08
N ARG A 499 -23.79 10.34 3.14
CA ARG A 499 -24.39 9.63 4.27
C ARG A 499 -23.62 9.89 5.57
N ASP A 500 -22.29 9.75 5.56
CA ASP A 500 -21.46 10.01 6.73
C ASP A 500 -21.62 11.45 7.23
N TYR A 501 -21.66 12.42 6.30
CA TYR A 501 -21.93 13.81 6.63
C TYR A 501 -23.27 13.99 7.34
N VAL A 502 -24.35 13.39 6.81
CA VAL A 502 -25.69 13.50 7.42
C VAL A 502 -25.68 12.92 8.83
N GLU A 503 -25.09 11.76 9.03
CA GLU A 503 -24.99 11.10 10.33
C GLU A 503 -24.17 11.92 11.34
N VAL A 504 -23.06 12.53 10.91
CA VAL A 504 -22.22 13.40 11.76
C VAL A 504 -22.98 14.66 12.18
N MET A 505 -23.72 15.30 11.26
CA MET A 505 -24.47 16.53 11.58
C MET A 505 -25.67 16.25 12.50
N ASP A 506 -26.38 15.14 12.28
CA ASP A 506 -27.48 14.68 13.12
C ASP A 506 -26.99 14.39 14.55
N GLU A 507 -25.92 13.62 14.68
CA GLU A 507 -25.35 13.27 15.98
C GLU A 507 -24.78 14.49 16.72
N ASN A 508 -24.11 15.41 16.02
CA ASN A 508 -23.66 16.68 16.62
C ASN A 508 -24.84 17.49 17.18
N THR A 509 -25.97 17.54 16.46
CA THR A 509 -27.17 18.24 16.92
C THR A 509 -27.71 17.60 18.19
N LYS A 510 -27.90 16.28 18.18
CA LYS A 510 -28.39 15.52 19.33
C LYS A 510 -27.51 15.68 20.56
N ILE A 511 -26.19 15.57 20.41
CA ILE A 511 -25.22 15.75 21.50
C ILE A 511 -25.35 17.14 22.12
N ARG A 512 -25.46 18.19 21.29
CA ARG A 512 -25.55 19.57 21.77
C ARG A 512 -26.91 19.88 22.42
N GLU A 513 -28.01 19.36 21.89
CA GLU A 513 -29.33 19.45 22.52
C GLU A 513 -29.36 18.76 23.88
N MET A 514 -28.77 17.56 23.97
CA MET A 514 -28.67 16.83 25.23
C MET A 514 -27.80 17.58 26.26
N ALA A 515 -26.66 18.14 25.83
CA ALA A 515 -25.82 18.96 26.70
C ALA A 515 -26.56 20.22 27.20
N ALA A 516 -27.33 20.88 26.33
CA ALA A 516 -28.15 22.03 26.71
C ALA A 516 -29.28 21.63 27.69
N LEU A 517 -29.91 20.46 27.49
CA LEU A 517 -30.92 19.92 28.39
C LEU A 517 -30.31 19.61 29.77
N GLN A 518 -29.17 18.93 29.82
CA GLN A 518 -28.44 18.64 31.06
C GLN A 518 -28.06 19.93 31.81
N ALA A 519 -27.61 20.96 31.10
CA ALA A 519 -27.32 22.26 31.69
C ALA A 519 -28.58 22.92 32.30
N ARG A 520 -29.74 22.83 31.63
CA ARG A 520 -31.02 23.31 32.16
C ARG A 520 -31.45 22.53 33.40
N VAL A 521 -31.32 21.20 33.39
CA VAL A 521 -31.64 20.33 34.54
C VAL A 521 -30.73 20.67 35.72
N ALA A 522 -29.41 20.78 35.51
CA ALA A 522 -28.46 21.17 36.54
C ALA A 522 -28.78 22.57 37.12
N LYS A 523 -29.16 23.53 36.28
CA LYS A 523 -29.62 24.85 36.73
C LYS A 523 -30.87 24.74 37.62
N MET A 524 -31.87 23.97 37.22
CA MET A 524 -33.09 23.75 38.01
C MET A 524 -32.80 23.06 39.36
N GLU A 525 -31.93 22.05 39.37
CA GLU A 525 -31.53 21.35 40.60
C GLU A 525 -30.74 22.26 41.54
N SER A 526 -29.86 23.11 41.00
CA SER A 526 -29.11 24.11 41.78
C SER A 526 -30.03 25.19 42.37
N SER A 527 -31.02 25.67 41.62
CA SER A 527 -32.01 26.63 42.12
C SER A 527 -32.97 26.02 43.15
N ARG A 528 -33.25 24.71 43.07
CA ARG A 528 -34.02 24.01 44.11
C ARG A 528 -33.22 23.83 45.40
N ARG A 529 -31.90 23.63 45.31
CA ARG A 529 -31.01 23.61 46.49
C ARG A 529 -30.85 24.98 47.14
N SER A 530 -30.85 26.08 46.37
CA SER A 530 -30.86 27.43 46.95
C SER A 530 -32.22 27.75 47.60
N SER A 531 -33.33 27.30 47.03
CA SER A 531 -34.69 27.45 47.60
C SER A 531 -34.90 26.63 48.89
N LEU A 532 -34.31 25.42 49.01
CA LEU A 532 -34.35 24.63 50.25
C LEU A 532 -33.52 25.22 51.40
N LEU A 533 -32.55 26.10 51.10
CA LEU A 533 -31.80 26.86 52.09
C LEU A 533 -32.40 28.26 52.35
N ASP A 534 -33.44 28.64 51.60
CA ASP A 534 -34.21 29.87 51.76
C ASP A 534 -35.59 29.61 52.40
N ILE A 535 -35.64 28.73 53.41
CA ILE A 535 -36.84 28.51 54.25
C ILE A 535 -36.97 29.65 55.30
N GLN A 536 -36.48 30.86 54.99
CA GLN A 536 -36.63 32.03 55.86
C GLN A 536 -37.12 33.30 55.14
N SER A 537 -37.33 33.29 53.81
CA SER A 537 -38.01 34.41 53.16
C SER A 537 -39.53 34.19 53.10
N THR A 538 -40.27 35.23 53.49
CA THR A 538 -41.71 35.21 53.78
C THR A 538 -42.63 35.15 52.56
N ASP A 539 -42.08 35.14 51.34
CA ASP A 539 -42.86 35.43 50.14
C ASP A 539 -43.47 34.18 49.46
N ASP A 540 -43.00 32.97 49.77
CA ASP A 540 -43.56 31.72 49.19
C ASP A 540 -44.67 31.05 50.03
N LYS A 541 -45.09 31.67 51.14
CA LYS A 541 -46.22 31.15 51.94
C LYS A 541 -47.61 31.39 51.33
N LEU A 542 -47.71 32.13 50.22
CA LEU A 542 -49.00 32.47 49.59
C LEU A 542 -49.40 31.60 48.40
N SER A 543 -48.50 30.80 47.82
CA SER A 543 -48.81 30.01 46.61
C SER A 543 -49.19 28.55 46.89
N LEU A 544 -48.66 27.93 47.95
CA LEU A 544 -48.93 26.52 48.27
C LEU A 544 -50.14 26.26 49.18
N GLY A 545 -50.77 27.30 49.74
CA GLY A 545 -51.93 27.17 50.63
C GLY A 545 -53.30 27.11 49.94
N GLY A 546 -53.41 27.55 48.67
CA GLY A 546 -54.71 27.78 48.02
C GLY A 546 -55.37 26.54 47.41
N LEU A 547 -54.59 25.67 46.76
CA LEU A 547 -55.14 24.55 45.99
C LEU A 547 -55.23 23.24 46.77
N GLY A 548 -54.25 22.93 47.63
CA GLY A 548 -54.25 21.71 48.44
C GLY A 548 -55.22 21.76 49.62
N GLY A 549 -55.35 22.91 50.28
CA GLY A 549 -56.26 23.11 51.41
C GLY A 549 -57.74 23.09 51.01
N GLY A 550 -58.07 23.67 49.84
CA GLY A 550 -59.43 23.70 49.31
C GLY A 550 -59.97 22.31 48.94
N MET A 551 -59.12 21.43 48.40
CA MET A 551 -59.52 20.06 48.04
C MET A 551 -59.71 19.15 49.27
N LEU A 552 -58.91 19.34 50.33
CA LEU A 552 -59.05 18.60 51.59
C LEU A 552 -60.30 19.03 52.39
N LEU A 553 -60.66 20.31 52.37
CA LEU A 553 -61.89 20.82 52.98
C LEU A 553 -63.14 20.40 52.20
N ALA A 554 -63.10 20.40 50.87
CA ALA A 554 -64.22 19.92 50.04
C ALA A 554 -64.45 18.40 50.20
N GLY A 555 -63.37 17.60 50.28
CA GLY A 555 -63.46 16.16 50.50
C GLY A 555 -64.00 15.78 51.89
N THR A 556 -63.63 16.53 52.93
CA THR A 556 -64.10 16.28 54.31
C THR A 556 -65.55 16.70 54.53
N LEU A 557 -66.01 17.79 53.89
CA LEU A 557 -67.42 18.21 53.93
C LEU A 557 -68.33 17.27 53.11
N ALA A 558 -67.86 16.73 51.98
CA ALA A 558 -68.60 15.73 51.20
C ALA A 558 -68.77 14.40 51.96
N LEU A 559 -67.74 13.94 52.67
CA LEU A 559 -67.79 12.73 53.51
C LEU A 559 -68.67 12.89 54.76
N ALA A 560 -68.71 14.09 55.35
CA ALA A 560 -69.60 14.39 56.46
C ALA A 560 -71.08 14.51 56.03
N GLY A 561 -71.34 15.01 54.82
CA GLY A 561 -72.68 15.08 54.22
C GLY A 561 -73.23 13.70 53.84
N TRP A 562 -72.38 12.79 53.34
CA TRP A 562 -72.78 11.43 52.96
C TRP A 562 -73.15 10.58 54.18
N ARG A 563 -72.37 10.67 55.28
CA ARG A 563 -72.68 9.96 56.55
C ARG A 563 -73.94 10.42 57.26
N ARG A 564 -74.45 11.64 56.99
CA ARG A 564 -75.75 12.09 57.53
C ARG A 564 -76.94 11.55 56.74
N ARG A 565 -76.76 11.17 55.46
CA ARG A 565 -77.83 10.65 54.60
C ARG A 565 -78.12 9.17 54.83
N GLU A 566 -77.12 8.37 55.22
CA GLU A 566 -77.32 6.95 55.56
C GLU A 566 -78.08 6.70 56.89
N LYS A 567 -78.19 7.72 57.76
CA LYS A 567 -78.92 7.61 59.02
C LYS A 567 -80.41 7.98 58.96
N SER A 568 -80.93 8.40 57.79
CA SER A 568 -82.36 8.73 57.63
C SER A 568 -83.16 7.70 56.82
N GLU A 569 -82.58 6.55 56.44
CA GLU A 569 -83.27 5.49 55.68
C GLU A 569 -83.14 4.08 56.30
N ARG A 570 -82.99 3.97 57.62
CA ARG A 570 -83.21 2.72 58.36
C ARG A 570 -83.88 2.95 59.71
#